data_AF-A0A0C2GZQ6-F1
#
_entry.id   AF-A0A0C2GZQ6-F1
#
_cell.length_a   1.000
_cell.length_b   1.000
_cell.length_c   1.000
_cell.angle_alpha   90.00
_cell.angle_beta   90.00
_cell.angle_gamma   90.00
#
_symmetry.space_group_name_H-M   'P 1'
#
loop_
_entity.id
_entity.type
_entity.pdbx_description
1 polymer ?
#
loop_
_entity_poly.entity_id
_entity_poly.type
_entity_poly.pdbx_seq_one_letter_code
_entity_poly.pdbx_strand_id
1 'polypeptide(L)'
;MLRYSIVDGSVVGPLPTESHPRAHAVKPHLFRVDAKTGEVWSDHGIPGGLHAFNVSVTDGKFTTVSYVEVEVHIDLRLVTSLEQDAVDHAVSVRLKGMTALEFFTEHAATFRSIFAQHLNVEPKNIHLLSVQETPRGYLLNAFWNAIVKASQGKIFRT
;
A
#
# COMPACT_ATOMS: atom_id res chain seq x y z
N MET A 1 21.80 13.73 -15.91
CA MET A 1 20.57 12.92 -15.73
C MET A 1 20.82 12.02 -14.53
N LEU A 2 19.88 11.93 -13.59
CA LEU A 2 20.06 11.10 -12.40
C LEU A 2 19.92 9.60 -12.74
N ARG A 3 20.67 8.78 -12.02
CA ARG A 3 20.62 7.32 -12.08
C ARG A 3 20.42 6.76 -10.68
N TYR A 4 19.55 5.77 -10.58
CA TYR A 4 19.15 5.13 -9.33
C TYR A 4 19.58 3.66 -9.34
N SER A 5 20.05 3.16 -8.20
CA SER A 5 20.28 1.73 -8.00
C SER A 5 20.10 1.36 -6.52
N ILE A 6 19.66 0.14 -6.23
CA ILE A 6 19.71 -0.38 -4.87
C ILE A 6 21.16 -0.72 -4.55
N VAL A 7 21.61 -0.35 -3.35
CA VAL A 7 22.94 -0.71 -2.86
C VAL A 7 22.97 -2.19 -2.55
N ASP A 8 23.89 -2.92 -3.18
CA ASP A 8 24.01 -4.36 -3.03
C ASP A 8 24.18 -4.76 -1.56
N GLY A 9 23.42 -5.78 -1.13
CA GLY A 9 23.45 -6.27 0.24
C GLY A 9 22.81 -5.34 1.29
N SER A 10 22.22 -4.21 0.89
CA SER A 10 21.57 -3.28 1.84
C SER A 10 20.15 -3.66 2.23
N VAL A 11 19.54 -4.62 1.53
CA VAL A 11 18.16 -5.02 1.79
C VAL A 11 18.05 -5.80 3.09
N VAL A 12 17.24 -5.28 4.01
CA VAL A 12 16.92 -5.87 5.30
C VAL A 12 15.42 -6.07 5.46
N GLY A 13 15.05 -7.06 6.27
CA GLY A 13 13.66 -7.40 6.56
C GLY A 13 13.21 -8.73 5.95
N PRO A 14 11.94 -9.13 6.17
CA PRO A 14 10.92 -8.40 6.92
C PRO A 14 11.28 -8.29 8.41
N LEU A 15 11.34 -7.07 8.93
CA LEU A 15 11.47 -6.78 10.35
C LEU A 15 10.07 -6.78 11.00
N PRO A 16 9.95 -7.27 12.24
CA PRO A 16 8.69 -7.20 12.97
C PRO A 16 8.21 -5.76 13.17
N THR A 17 6.91 -5.53 13.07
CA THR A 17 6.25 -4.26 13.39
C THR A 17 5.11 -4.48 14.38
N GLU A 18 4.49 -3.42 14.90
CA GLU A 18 3.32 -3.56 15.78
C GLU A 18 2.17 -4.30 15.08
N SER A 19 2.01 -4.08 13.77
CA SER A 19 1.02 -4.77 12.94
C SER A 19 1.44 -6.20 12.59
N HIS A 20 2.75 -6.48 12.52
CA HIS A 20 3.33 -7.78 12.17
C HIS A 20 4.40 -8.21 13.19
N PRO A 21 4.01 -8.68 14.40
CA PRO A 21 4.96 -8.96 15.49
C PRO A 21 5.85 -10.19 15.23
N ARG A 22 5.56 -10.97 14.18
CA ARG A 22 6.37 -12.12 13.76
C ARG A 22 6.91 -11.88 12.36
N ALA A 23 8.21 -12.04 12.18
CA ALA A 23 8.81 -12.04 10.84
C ALA A 23 8.27 -13.23 10.03
N HIS A 24 7.53 -12.96 8.96
CA HIS A 24 6.90 -13.99 8.12
C HIS A 24 7.89 -14.67 7.17
N ALA A 25 9.06 -14.08 6.95
CA ALA A 25 10.17 -14.65 6.18
C ALA A 25 11.51 -14.30 6.85
N VAL A 26 12.46 -15.23 6.83
CA VAL A 26 13.82 -15.01 7.36
C VAL A 26 14.76 -14.43 6.29
N LYS A 27 14.34 -14.49 5.00
CA LYS A 27 15.13 -14.02 3.87
C LYS A 27 14.64 -12.65 3.39
N PRO A 28 15.55 -11.70 3.11
CA PRO A 28 15.21 -10.44 2.46
C PRO A 28 14.46 -10.64 1.15
N HIS A 29 13.40 -9.85 0.96
CA HIS A 29 12.64 -9.83 -0.29
C HIS A 29 13.43 -9.13 -1.39
N LEU A 30 13.19 -9.49 -2.65
CA LEU A 30 13.85 -8.84 -3.77
C LEU A 30 13.12 -7.55 -4.15
N PHE A 31 13.84 -6.43 -4.03
CA PHE A 31 13.43 -5.13 -4.54
C PHE A 31 14.26 -4.75 -5.76
N ARG A 32 13.68 -3.94 -6.63
CA ARG A 32 14.32 -3.33 -7.79
C ARG A 32 13.97 -1.86 -7.83
N VAL A 33 14.88 -1.05 -8.35
CA VAL A 33 14.61 0.37 -8.63
C VAL A 33 14.80 0.63 -10.11
N ASP A 34 13.88 1.36 -10.73
CA ASP A 34 14.05 1.80 -12.10
C ASP A 34 15.16 2.87 -12.16
N ALA A 35 16.16 2.61 -13.00
CA ALA A 35 17.38 3.40 -13.05
C ALA A 35 17.19 4.82 -13.61
N LYS A 36 16.01 5.17 -14.14
CA LYS A 36 15.74 6.50 -14.71
C LYS A 36 14.75 7.30 -13.87
N THR A 37 13.74 6.65 -13.31
CA THR A 37 12.62 7.26 -12.61
C THR A 37 12.77 7.18 -11.09
N GLY A 38 13.51 6.21 -10.58
CA GLY A 38 13.61 5.94 -9.14
C GLY A 38 12.41 5.15 -8.59
N GLU A 39 11.49 4.68 -9.43
CA GLU A 39 10.36 3.85 -9.00
C GLU A 39 10.85 2.52 -8.42
N VAL A 40 10.37 2.18 -7.22
CA VAL A 40 10.67 0.92 -6.55
C VAL A 40 9.63 -0.13 -6.90
N TRP A 41 10.11 -1.30 -7.30
CA TRP A 41 9.32 -2.47 -7.64
C TRP A 41 9.75 -3.65 -6.78
N SER A 42 8.84 -4.58 -6.58
CA SER A 42 9.08 -5.83 -5.85
C SER A 42 8.54 -7.01 -6.65
N ASP A 43 9.15 -8.17 -6.49
CA ASP A 43 8.50 -9.40 -6.95
C ASP A 43 7.25 -9.71 -6.12
N HIS A 44 6.37 -10.56 -6.66
CA HIS A 44 5.15 -10.99 -5.98
C HIS A 44 5.44 -11.66 -4.63
N GLY A 45 4.44 -11.61 -3.73
CA GLY A 45 4.52 -12.32 -2.45
C GLY A 45 5.45 -11.66 -1.43
N ILE A 46 5.56 -10.32 -1.43
CA ILE A 46 6.32 -9.61 -0.40
C ILE A 46 5.77 -10.00 0.98
N PRO A 47 6.62 -10.51 1.90
CA PRO A 47 6.22 -10.82 3.25
C PRO A 47 5.74 -9.58 4.03
N GLY A 48 4.80 -9.76 4.95
CA GLY A 48 4.35 -8.70 5.85
C GLY A 48 5.44 -8.31 6.84
N GLY A 49 5.47 -7.02 7.19
CA GLY A 49 6.49 -6.41 8.05
C GLY A 49 7.23 -5.25 7.36
N LEU A 50 8.25 -4.73 8.03
CA LEU A 50 9.05 -3.61 7.55
C LEU A 50 10.25 -4.11 6.74
N HIS A 51 10.37 -3.62 5.51
CA HIS A 51 11.53 -3.84 4.65
C HIS A 51 12.28 -2.53 4.51
N ALA A 52 13.61 -2.59 4.52
CA ALA A 52 14.40 -1.40 4.29
C ALA A 52 15.60 -1.68 3.41
N PHE A 53 16.05 -0.67 2.67
CA PHE A 53 17.20 -0.77 1.78
C PHE A 53 17.77 0.62 1.48
N ASN A 54 19.01 0.65 1.02
CA ASN A 54 19.64 1.88 0.58
C ASN A 54 19.53 2.01 -0.94
N VAL A 55 19.19 3.20 -1.40
CA VAL A 55 19.19 3.59 -2.82
C VAL A 55 20.32 4.56 -3.06
N SER A 56 21.21 4.24 -3.99
CA SER A 56 22.20 5.17 -4.50
C SER A 56 21.62 6.03 -5.62
N VAL A 57 21.95 7.32 -5.62
CA VAL A 57 21.56 8.28 -6.63
C VAL A 57 22.80 9.00 -7.13
N THR A 58 23.02 8.99 -8.44
CA THR A 58 24.19 9.64 -9.06
C THR A 58 23.81 10.47 -10.28
N ASP A 59 24.49 11.60 -10.48
CA ASP A 59 24.44 12.40 -11.71
C ASP A 59 25.60 12.10 -12.67
N GLY A 60 26.47 11.14 -12.30
CA GLY A 60 27.70 10.77 -13.00
C GLY A 60 28.97 11.43 -12.44
N LYS A 61 28.85 12.45 -11.59
CA LYS A 61 29.98 13.13 -10.93
C LYS A 61 29.91 13.00 -9.41
N PHE A 62 28.72 13.13 -8.84
CA PHE A 62 28.44 12.98 -7.42
C PHE A 62 27.49 11.80 -7.20
N THR A 63 27.64 11.15 -6.06
CA THR A 63 26.80 10.02 -5.64
C THR A 63 26.38 10.24 -4.21
N THR A 64 25.09 10.07 -3.94
CA THR A 64 24.51 10.09 -2.59
C THR A 64 23.75 8.80 -2.33
N VAL A 65 23.55 8.45 -1.07
CA VAL A 65 22.81 7.28 -0.63
C VAL A 65 21.65 7.73 0.23
N SER A 66 20.45 7.21 -0.06
CA SER A 66 19.23 7.47 0.69
C SER A 66 18.68 6.16 1.24
N TYR A 67 18.21 6.19 2.49
CA TYR A 67 17.60 5.05 3.15
C TYR A 67 16.09 5.05 2.88
N VAL A 68 15.56 3.88 2.49
CA VAL A 68 14.16 3.69 2.11
C VAL A 68 13.54 2.63 3.01
N GLU A 69 12.33 2.90 3.50
CA GLU A 69 11.51 1.99 4.29
C GLU A 69 10.19 1.68 3.59
N VAL A 70 9.80 0.42 3.60
CA VAL A 70 8.56 -0.10 3.01
C VAL A 70 7.88 -0.99 4.04
N GLU A 71 6.80 -0.50 4.66
CA GLU A 71 5.99 -1.31 5.57
C GLU A 71 4.87 -2.01 4.81
N VAL A 72 4.94 -3.35 4.79
CA VAL A 72 3.94 -4.20 4.13
C VAL A 72 2.95 -4.71 5.16
N HIS A 73 1.70 -4.28 5.02
CA HIS A 73 0.60 -4.74 5.86
C HIS A 73 -0.15 -5.90 5.19
N ILE A 74 -0.04 -7.12 5.73
CA ILE A 74 -0.86 -8.26 5.35
C ILE A 74 -2.03 -8.38 6.32
N ASP A 75 -3.23 -8.04 5.87
CA ASP A 75 -4.45 -8.39 6.61
C ASP A 75 -4.77 -9.87 6.36
N LEU A 76 -4.39 -10.75 7.30
CA LEU A 76 -4.70 -12.19 7.19
C LEU A 76 -6.20 -12.47 7.06
N ARG A 77 -7.09 -11.57 7.51
CA ARG A 77 -8.55 -11.73 7.34
C ARG A 77 -8.98 -11.51 5.89
N LEU A 78 -8.23 -10.71 5.13
CA LEU A 78 -8.42 -10.59 3.69
C LEU A 78 -7.90 -11.82 2.93
N VAL A 79 -6.80 -12.41 3.38
CA VAL A 79 -6.25 -13.64 2.77
C VAL A 79 -7.22 -14.81 2.88
N THR A 80 -7.93 -14.94 4.00
CA THR A 80 -8.96 -15.98 4.17
C THR A 80 -10.31 -15.63 3.56
N SER A 81 -10.58 -14.35 3.24
CA SER A 81 -11.84 -13.90 2.62
C SER A 81 -11.72 -13.57 1.13
N LEU A 82 -10.54 -13.70 0.51
CA LEU A 82 -10.31 -13.66 -0.96
C LEU A 82 -10.93 -14.88 -1.67
N GLU A 83 -12.10 -15.33 -1.22
CA GLU A 83 -13.05 -16.03 -2.06
C GLU A 83 -13.57 -15.02 -3.11
N GLN A 84 -13.98 -15.51 -4.28
CA GLN A 84 -14.45 -14.68 -5.40
C GLN A 84 -15.55 -13.67 -4.98
N ASP A 85 -16.36 -14.06 -3.99
CA ASP A 85 -17.36 -13.22 -3.31
C ASP A 85 -16.80 -11.89 -2.78
N ALA A 86 -15.53 -11.85 -2.35
CA ALA A 86 -14.89 -10.63 -1.86
C ALA A 86 -14.69 -9.55 -2.93
N VAL A 87 -14.47 -9.97 -4.16
CA VAL A 87 -14.34 -9.05 -5.29
C VAL A 87 -15.72 -8.71 -5.85
N ASP A 88 -16.62 -9.69 -5.94
CA ASP A 88 -17.95 -9.55 -6.54
C ASP A 88 -18.86 -8.54 -5.80
N HIS A 89 -18.57 -8.29 -4.53
CA HIS A 89 -19.36 -7.39 -3.68
C HIS A 89 -18.54 -6.23 -3.12
N ALA A 90 -17.48 -5.83 -3.81
CA ALA A 90 -16.74 -4.64 -3.46
C ALA A 90 -17.33 -3.39 -4.12
N VAL A 91 -17.23 -2.24 -3.46
CA VAL A 91 -17.61 -0.94 -4.03
C VAL A 91 -16.38 -0.10 -4.31
N SER A 92 -16.39 0.54 -5.47
CA SER A 92 -15.40 1.53 -5.88
C SER A 92 -15.86 2.93 -5.48
N VAL A 93 -15.02 3.66 -4.74
CA VAL A 93 -15.30 5.03 -4.28
C VAL A 93 -14.23 5.96 -4.84
N ARG A 94 -14.65 6.99 -5.56
CA ARG A 94 -13.75 8.02 -6.06
C ARG A 94 -13.85 9.28 -5.21
N LEU A 95 -12.77 9.62 -4.52
CA LEU A 95 -12.68 10.87 -3.78
C LEU A 95 -11.96 11.94 -4.62
N LYS A 96 -12.34 13.19 -4.40
CA LYS A 96 -11.83 14.37 -5.11
C LYS A 96 -11.18 15.31 -4.11
N GLY A 97 -10.09 15.96 -4.50
CA GLY A 97 -9.42 16.99 -3.70
C GLY A 97 -8.56 16.45 -2.57
N MET A 98 -8.09 15.19 -2.65
CA MET A 98 -7.32 14.53 -1.61
C MET A 98 -6.32 13.54 -2.25
N THR A 99 -5.07 13.55 -1.78
CA THR A 99 -4.04 12.59 -2.23
C THR A 99 -4.21 11.22 -1.56
N ALA A 100 -3.64 10.16 -2.13
CA ALA A 100 -3.67 8.86 -1.46
C ALA A 100 -2.89 8.91 -0.12
N LEU A 101 -1.78 9.65 -0.09
CA LEU A 101 -0.98 9.86 1.12
C LEU A 101 -1.80 10.53 2.23
N GLU A 102 -2.38 11.70 1.94
CA GLU A 102 -3.26 12.44 2.85
C GLU A 102 -4.42 11.57 3.34
N PHE A 103 -5.03 10.78 2.45
CA PHE A 103 -6.07 9.84 2.82
C PHE A 103 -5.59 8.85 3.89
N PHE A 104 -4.44 8.20 3.68
CA PHE A 104 -3.92 7.21 4.63
C PHE A 104 -3.50 7.84 5.96
N THR A 105 -2.92 9.04 5.93
CA THR A 105 -2.41 9.73 7.11
C THR A 105 -3.54 10.31 7.97
N GLU A 106 -4.57 10.91 7.36
CA GLU A 106 -5.55 11.73 8.08
C GLU A 106 -6.98 11.17 8.07
N HIS A 107 -7.35 10.39 7.04
CA HIS A 107 -8.76 10.09 6.78
C HIS A 107 -9.14 8.61 6.81
N ALA A 108 -8.18 7.68 6.74
CA ALA A 108 -8.48 6.24 6.61
C ALA A 108 -9.32 5.69 7.77
N ALA A 109 -9.05 6.11 9.01
CA ALA A 109 -9.83 5.68 10.18
C ALA A 109 -11.27 6.21 10.14
N THR A 110 -11.44 7.51 9.85
CA THR A 110 -12.75 8.16 9.71
C THR A 110 -13.55 7.55 8.56
N PHE A 111 -12.89 7.28 7.43
CA PHE A 111 -13.49 6.62 6.28
C PHE A 111 -14.05 5.25 6.65
N ARG A 112 -13.26 4.41 7.35
CA ARG A 112 -13.73 3.09 7.82
C ARG A 112 -14.95 3.23 8.73
N SER A 113 -14.96 4.18 9.65
CA SER A 113 -16.09 4.44 10.56
C SER A 113 -17.37 4.86 9.82
N ILE A 114 -17.25 5.73 8.81
CA ILE A 114 -18.40 6.18 8.01
C ILE A 114 -19.03 5.01 7.24
N PHE A 115 -18.20 4.19 6.57
CA PHE A 115 -18.68 3.02 5.84
C PHE A 115 -19.27 1.98 6.77
N ALA A 116 -18.67 1.77 7.93
CA ALA A 116 -19.17 0.87 8.95
C ALA A 116 -20.58 1.27 9.42
N GLN A 117 -20.79 2.55 9.69
CA GLN A 117 -22.09 3.10 10.07
C GLN A 117 -23.13 2.89 8.96
N HIS A 118 -22.82 3.24 7.71
CA HIS A 118 -23.76 3.12 6.60
C HIS A 118 -24.12 1.66 6.29
N LEU A 119 -23.18 0.74 6.47
CA LEU A 119 -23.37 -0.68 6.21
C LEU A 119 -23.90 -1.44 7.43
N ASN A 120 -24.01 -0.77 8.58
CA ASN A 120 -24.38 -1.35 9.86
C ASN A 120 -23.53 -2.60 10.18
N VAL A 121 -22.21 -2.42 10.10
CA VAL A 121 -21.19 -3.40 10.48
C VAL A 121 -20.17 -2.73 11.38
N GLU A 122 -19.34 -3.51 12.07
CA GLU A 122 -18.24 -2.93 12.86
C GLU A 122 -17.12 -2.38 11.95
N PRO A 123 -16.43 -1.28 12.34
CA PRO A 123 -15.31 -0.72 11.56
C PRO A 123 -14.20 -1.72 11.24
N LYS A 124 -13.96 -2.69 12.13
CA LYS A 124 -12.99 -3.78 11.93
C LYS A 124 -13.35 -4.75 10.81
N ASN A 125 -14.59 -4.68 10.30
CA ASN A 125 -15.11 -5.49 9.21
C ASN A 125 -15.13 -4.73 7.88
N ILE A 126 -14.71 -3.45 7.86
CA ILE A 126 -14.52 -2.69 6.63
C ILE A 126 -13.07 -2.87 6.17
N HIS A 127 -12.91 -3.46 5.00
CA HIS A 127 -11.61 -3.70 4.40
C HIS A 127 -11.41 -2.84 3.16
N LEU A 128 -10.24 -2.21 3.10
CA LEU A 128 -9.79 -1.42 1.96
C LEU A 128 -8.87 -2.29 1.12
N LEU A 129 -9.32 -2.67 -0.08
CA LEU A 129 -8.65 -3.61 -0.98
C LEU A 129 -7.64 -2.92 -1.89
N SER A 130 -7.92 -1.69 -2.32
CA SER A 130 -7.00 -0.92 -3.17
C SER A 130 -7.23 0.57 -2.99
N VAL A 131 -6.14 1.35 -3.05
CA VAL A 131 -6.12 2.81 -3.15
C VAL A 131 -5.21 3.14 -4.31
N GLN A 132 -5.75 3.80 -5.34
CA GLN A 132 -4.97 4.18 -6.51
C GLN A 132 -5.15 5.66 -6.79
N GLU A 133 -4.06 6.41 -6.86
CA GLU A 133 -4.10 7.76 -7.38
C GLU A 133 -4.39 7.72 -8.88
N THR A 134 -5.36 8.53 -9.31
CA THR A 134 -5.69 8.63 -10.73
C THR A 134 -4.98 9.85 -11.33
N PRO A 135 -4.11 9.68 -12.33
CA PRO A 135 -3.48 10.81 -13.00
C PRO A 135 -4.53 11.56 -13.82
N ARG A 136 -4.89 12.77 -13.42
CA ARG A 136 -5.50 13.76 -14.32
C ARG A 136 -4.74 15.07 -14.19
N GLY A 137 -4.32 15.58 -15.35
CA GLY A 137 -3.32 16.63 -15.50
C GLY A 137 -3.56 17.88 -14.66
N TYR A 138 -2.45 18.39 -14.13
CA TYR A 138 -2.11 19.77 -13.74
C TYR A 138 -3.13 20.67 -13.01
N LEU A 139 -4.32 20.21 -12.62
CA LEU A 139 -5.35 21.05 -11.99
C LEU A 139 -5.76 20.51 -10.62
N LEU A 140 -5.00 20.93 -9.60
CA LEU A 140 -5.42 21.25 -8.22
C LEU A 140 -6.51 20.40 -7.54
N ASN A 141 -6.59 19.10 -7.79
CA ASN A 141 -7.35 18.18 -6.96
C ASN A 141 -6.75 16.79 -7.16
N ALA A 142 -6.17 16.20 -6.11
CA ALA A 142 -5.80 14.80 -6.16
C ALA A 142 -7.08 13.94 -6.09
N PHE A 143 -7.11 12.88 -6.89
CA PHE A 143 -8.22 11.95 -6.95
C PHE A 143 -7.67 10.57 -6.72
N TRP A 144 -8.38 9.78 -5.92
CA TRP A 144 -8.03 8.39 -5.70
C TRP A 144 -9.26 7.50 -5.73
N ASN A 145 -9.05 6.22 -6.07
CA ASN A 145 -10.08 5.19 -6.09
C ASN A 145 -9.86 4.19 -4.95
N ALA A 146 -10.87 4.01 -4.11
CA ALA A 146 -10.96 2.99 -3.07
C ALA A 146 -11.72 1.79 -3.59
N ILE A 147 -11.23 0.56 -3.39
CA ILE A 147 -12.09 -0.62 -3.44
C ILE A 147 -12.36 -1.07 -1.99
N VAL A 148 -13.62 -1.17 -1.59
CA VAL A 148 -14.03 -1.42 -0.19
C VAL A 148 -15.00 -2.60 -0.12
N LYS A 149 -14.83 -3.47 0.88
CA LYS A 149 -15.80 -4.53 1.22
C LYS A 149 -16.07 -4.61 2.72
N ALA A 150 -17.31 -4.96 3.07
CA ALA A 150 -17.67 -5.42 4.42
C ALA A 150 -17.56 -6.94 4.52
N SER A 151 -16.88 -7.47 5.54
CA SER A 151 -16.71 -8.94 5.73
C SER A 151 -17.95 -9.65 6.26
N GLN A 152 -19.02 -8.94 6.62
CA GLN A 152 -20.29 -9.55 7.03
C GLN A 152 -21.35 -9.49 5.92
N GLY A 153 -21.22 -10.33 4.90
CA GLY A 153 -22.29 -10.87 4.04
C GLY A 153 -23.39 -9.96 3.45
N LYS A 154 -23.37 -8.65 3.68
CA LYS A 154 -24.31 -7.69 3.11
C LYS A 154 -23.78 -7.29 1.75
N ILE A 155 -24.21 -8.08 0.79
CA ILE A 155 -24.02 -7.88 -0.64
C ILE A 155 -24.61 -6.53 -1.04
N PHE A 156 -23.82 -5.70 -1.73
CA PHE A 156 -24.34 -4.54 -2.43
C PHE A 156 -25.26 -5.03 -3.56
N ARG A 157 -26.53 -4.66 -3.53
CA ARG A 157 -27.40 -4.71 -4.72
C ARG A 157 -27.57 -3.27 -5.20
N THR A 158 -27.11 -3.01 -6.42
CA THR A 158 -27.43 -1.78 -7.17
C THR A 158 -28.91 -1.71 -7.49
#